data_AF-A0A1M4PMA4-F1
#
_entry.id   AF-A0A1M4PMA4-F1
#
_cell.length_a   1.000
_cell.length_b   1.000
_cell.length_c   1.000
_cell.angle_alpha   90.00
_cell.angle_beta   90.00
_cell.angle_gamma   90.00
#
_symmetry.space_group_name_H-M   'P 1'
#
loop_
_entity.id
_entity.type
_entity.pdbx_description
1 polymer ?
#
loop_
_entity_poly.entity_id
_entity_poly.type
_entity_poly.pdbx_seq_one_letter_code
_entity_poly.pdbx_strand_id
1 'polypeptide(L)'
;MDNNREKLMTIQEASEWASVYLDREVTTSNISYLIQYGRIRKMENNGNTQVSKMDLIKYYESYLGKREISWKKQLGNDLNWGLSFDHLREADTTKHVHRLHPYKGKFIPQLVEYFLDDHIDDYKGEVYFDRGDIVLDPFCGSGTTLVQANELGIHAIGIDISEFNTFISNAKIGRYDIQDIRYETNRILKVLNEMAKSSNIIKFEDELSTLLSEFNNKYFPSPEYKRRVRNKEIDGKKYGEEKEKEFLSIYYGLIDKYGIKLKQDSDKTFLDKWYIKNVRQEIDMAFDLIRNIENIQTKKISSSNSK
;
A
#
# COMPACT_ATOMS: atom_id res chain seq x y z
N MET A 1 47.29 16.88 -6.18
CA MET A 1 46.51 16.54 -7.38
C MET A 1 45.97 15.15 -7.18
N ASP A 2 44.68 15.01 -6.91
CA ASP A 2 43.94 13.87 -7.44
C ASP A 2 42.52 14.33 -7.77
N ASN A 3 42.12 14.08 -9.01
CA ASN A 3 40.91 14.62 -9.62
C ASN A 3 39.69 14.01 -8.94
N ASN A 4 38.84 14.85 -8.34
CA ASN A 4 37.49 14.47 -7.90
C ASN A 4 36.61 14.27 -9.15
N ARG A 5 36.89 13.23 -9.96
CA ARG A 5 36.00 12.83 -11.06
C ARG A 5 34.73 12.31 -10.43
N GLU A 6 33.63 13.00 -10.70
CA GLU A 6 32.29 12.59 -10.31
C GLU A 6 32.04 11.16 -10.82
N LYS A 7 32.06 10.17 -9.91
CA LYS A 7 31.87 8.77 -10.27
C LYS A 7 30.41 8.55 -10.64
N LEU A 8 30.16 8.35 -11.92
CA LEU A 8 28.86 7.96 -12.45
C LEU A 8 28.71 6.45 -12.35
N MET A 9 27.53 6.00 -11.96
CA MET A 9 27.18 4.59 -11.81
C MET A 9 25.92 4.33 -12.61
N THR A 10 25.83 3.19 -13.29
CA THR A 10 24.57 2.67 -13.81
C THR A 10 23.58 2.42 -12.67
N ILE A 11 22.30 2.24 -12.99
CA ILE A 11 21.28 1.92 -11.98
C ILE A 11 21.67 0.66 -11.18
N GLN A 12 22.24 -0.35 -11.85
CA GLN A 12 22.70 -1.60 -11.23
C GLN A 12 23.87 -1.35 -10.27
N GLU A 13 24.94 -0.70 -10.74
CA GLU A 13 26.10 -0.39 -9.90
C GLU A 13 25.75 0.52 -8.72
N ALA A 14 24.81 1.45 -8.92
CA ALA A 14 24.29 2.31 -7.86
C ALA A 14 23.52 1.53 -6.80
N SER A 15 22.76 0.52 -7.23
CA SER A 15 22.02 -0.41 -6.37
C SER A 15 22.97 -1.21 -5.48
N GLU A 16 23.99 -1.82 -6.10
CA GLU A 16 25.00 -2.64 -5.43
C GLU A 16 25.83 -1.78 -4.47
N TRP A 17 26.31 -0.63 -4.92
CA TRP A 17 27.07 0.30 -4.10
C TRP A 17 26.24 0.80 -2.91
N ALA A 18 24.99 1.21 -3.13
CA ALA A 18 24.12 1.69 -2.06
C ALA A 18 23.81 0.58 -1.06
N SER A 19 23.71 -0.68 -1.52
CA SER A 19 23.46 -1.81 -0.63
C SER A 19 24.61 -2.04 0.34
N VAL A 20 25.84 -2.03 -0.17
CA VAL A 20 27.06 -2.14 0.64
C VAL A 20 27.23 -0.92 1.54
N TYR A 21 26.97 0.28 1.03
CA TYR A 21 27.12 1.53 1.78
C TYR A 21 26.16 1.65 2.97
N LEU A 22 24.98 1.03 2.87
CA LEU A 22 23.93 1.10 3.89
C LEU A 22 23.81 -0.17 4.74
N ASP A 23 24.62 -1.18 4.46
CA ASP A 23 24.52 -2.52 5.05
C ASP A 23 23.10 -3.11 4.99
N ARG A 24 22.40 -2.88 3.86
CA ARG A 24 21.05 -3.41 3.58
C ARG A 24 20.78 -3.49 2.09
N GLU A 25 19.85 -4.33 1.66
CA GLU A 25 19.51 -4.44 0.23
C GLU A 25 18.82 -3.16 -0.30
N VAL A 26 19.43 -2.52 -1.28
CA VAL A 26 18.87 -1.44 -2.11
C VAL A 26 18.70 -1.99 -3.52
N THR A 27 17.47 -1.96 -4.04
CA THR A 27 17.14 -2.51 -5.37
C THR A 27 17.27 -1.47 -6.48
N THR A 28 17.36 -1.92 -7.73
CA THR A 28 17.38 -1.03 -8.91
C THR A 28 16.13 -0.18 -8.99
N SER A 29 14.97 -0.71 -8.56
CA SER A 29 13.72 0.04 -8.45
C SER A 29 13.81 1.20 -7.45
N ASN A 30 14.54 1.05 -6.33
CA ASN A 30 14.77 2.15 -5.41
C ASN A 30 15.54 3.29 -6.09
N ILE A 31 16.59 2.95 -6.85
CA ILE A 31 17.37 3.94 -7.60
C ILE A 31 16.52 4.59 -8.71
N SER A 32 15.75 3.80 -9.47
CA SER A 32 14.82 4.32 -10.49
C SER A 32 13.74 5.23 -9.90
N TYR A 33 13.22 4.92 -8.72
CA TYR A 33 12.27 5.77 -8.01
C TYR A 33 12.89 7.13 -7.68
N LEU A 34 14.12 7.15 -7.14
CA LEU A 34 14.82 8.41 -6.85
C LEU A 34 14.99 9.26 -8.11
N ILE A 35 15.22 8.64 -9.27
CA ILE A 35 15.31 9.32 -10.57
C ILE A 35 13.93 9.84 -11.02
N GLN A 36 12.90 8.98 -11.03
CA GLN A 36 11.55 9.29 -11.50
C GLN A 36 10.92 10.47 -10.76
N TYR A 37 11.17 10.55 -9.46
CA TYR A 37 10.67 11.62 -8.59
C TYR A 37 11.66 12.79 -8.45
N GLY A 38 12.77 12.78 -9.20
CA GLY A 38 13.74 13.86 -9.26
C GLY A 38 14.51 14.11 -7.95
N ARG A 39 14.66 13.09 -7.10
CA ARG A 39 15.45 13.13 -5.87
C ARG A 39 16.96 13.07 -6.15
N ILE A 40 17.35 12.33 -7.19
CA ILE A 40 18.70 12.30 -7.74
C ILE A 40 18.63 12.62 -9.24
N ARG A 41 19.71 13.19 -9.78
CA ARG A 41 19.74 13.60 -11.20
C ARG A 41 19.87 12.37 -12.11
N LYS A 42 19.03 12.30 -13.15
CA LYS A 42 19.21 11.39 -14.27
C LYS A 42 20.33 11.92 -15.16
N MET A 43 21.34 11.11 -15.44
CA MET A 43 22.34 11.39 -16.47
C MET A 43 22.23 10.32 -17.55
N GLU A 44 22.34 10.70 -18.82
CA GLU A 44 22.37 9.76 -19.94
C GLU A 44 23.73 9.80 -20.61
N ASN A 45 24.33 8.62 -20.80
CA ASN A 45 25.58 8.46 -21.54
C ASN A 45 25.47 7.21 -22.41
N ASN A 46 25.60 7.37 -23.74
CA ASN A 46 25.52 6.29 -24.73
C ASN A 46 24.29 5.36 -24.56
N GLY A 47 23.10 5.91 -24.29
CA GLY A 47 21.85 5.15 -24.16
C GLY A 47 21.64 4.49 -22.79
N ASN A 48 22.61 4.54 -21.88
CA ASN A 48 22.48 4.01 -20.52
C ASN A 48 22.19 5.12 -19.52
N THR A 49 21.23 4.87 -18.62
CA THR A 49 20.92 5.78 -17.51
C THR A 49 21.94 5.61 -16.39
N GLN A 50 22.56 6.71 -15.98
CA GLN A 50 23.56 6.78 -14.92
C GLN A 50 23.16 7.81 -13.85
N VAL A 51 23.73 7.64 -12.65
CA VAL A 51 23.53 8.51 -11.48
C VAL A 51 24.87 8.82 -10.82
N SER A 52 24.98 10.00 -10.22
CA SER A 52 26.18 10.43 -9.50
C SER A 52 26.26 9.75 -8.13
N LYS A 53 27.40 9.11 -7.84
CA LYS A 53 27.68 8.56 -6.51
C LYS A 53 27.59 9.64 -5.43
N MET A 54 28.01 10.86 -5.74
CA MET A 54 27.98 11.98 -4.78
C MET A 54 26.55 12.40 -4.45
N ASP A 55 25.64 12.40 -5.43
CA ASP A 55 24.23 12.70 -5.21
C ASP A 55 23.55 11.63 -4.34
N LEU A 56 23.92 10.35 -4.54
CA LEU A 56 23.43 9.25 -3.69
C LEU A 56 23.95 9.34 -2.26
N ILE A 57 25.25 9.63 -2.07
CA ILE A 57 25.84 9.85 -0.74
C ILE A 57 25.09 10.99 -0.04
N LYS A 58 24.96 12.15 -0.69
CA LYS A 58 24.23 13.31 -0.12
C LYS A 58 22.80 12.95 0.27
N TYR A 59 22.10 12.20 -0.57
CA TYR A 59 20.74 11.76 -0.28
C TYR A 59 20.70 10.89 0.98
N TYR A 60 21.51 9.84 1.05
CA TYR A 60 21.48 8.90 2.17
C TYR A 60 22.06 9.48 3.47
N GLU A 61 23.13 10.26 3.42
CA GLU A 61 23.68 10.96 4.60
C GLU A 61 22.66 11.97 5.17
N SER A 62 21.96 12.71 4.31
CA SER A 62 20.91 13.64 4.74
C SER A 62 19.73 12.94 5.41
N TYR A 63 19.53 11.66 5.11
CA TYR A 63 18.44 10.83 5.60
C TYR A 63 18.81 10.08 6.90
N LEU A 64 20.02 9.50 6.97
CA LEU A 64 20.47 8.66 8.09
C LEU A 64 21.06 9.48 9.25
N GLY A 65 21.96 10.42 8.97
CA GLY A 65 22.73 11.14 10.00
C GLY A 65 21.90 12.06 10.89
N LYS A 66 20.72 12.48 10.43
CA LYS A 66 19.83 13.38 11.20
C LYS A 66 18.93 12.64 12.20
N ARG A 67 18.55 11.39 11.96
CA ARG A 67 17.62 10.66 12.85
C ARG A 67 18.33 10.14 14.10
N GLU A 68 19.41 9.39 13.95
CA GLU A 68 20.09 8.75 15.08
C GLU A 68 20.64 9.77 16.10
N ILE A 69 21.38 10.77 15.60
CA ILE A 69 22.00 11.82 16.43
C ILE A 69 20.94 12.69 17.11
N SER A 70 19.84 13.00 16.42
CA SER A 70 18.73 13.78 17.00
C SER A 70 18.02 13.02 18.12
N TRP A 71 17.84 11.70 17.97
CA TRP A 71 17.08 10.89 18.92
C TRP A 71 17.91 10.52 20.16
N LYS A 72 19.19 10.15 20.00
CA LYS A 72 20.12 9.97 21.15
C LYS A 72 20.23 11.24 22.00
N LYS A 73 20.25 12.42 21.36
CA LYS A 73 20.31 13.72 22.05
C LYS A 73 19.02 14.07 22.80
N GLN A 74 17.87 13.57 22.36
CA GLN A 74 16.56 13.85 22.98
C GLN A 74 16.15 12.83 24.04
N LEU A 75 16.52 11.56 23.88
CA LEU A 75 15.97 10.44 24.66
C LEU A 75 16.99 9.76 25.59
N GLY A 76 18.28 10.11 25.51
CA GLY A 76 19.33 9.61 26.41
C GLY A 76 20.03 8.34 25.94
N ASN A 77 20.96 7.84 26.78
CA ASN A 77 21.82 6.69 26.48
C ASN A 77 21.18 5.33 26.81
N ASP A 78 20.03 5.30 27.50
CA ASP A 78 19.33 4.08 27.91
C ASP A 78 18.46 3.48 26.79
N LEU A 79 18.63 3.96 25.55
CA LEU A 79 17.84 3.53 24.40
C LEU A 79 18.45 2.27 23.77
N ASN A 80 17.72 1.16 23.77
CA ASN A 80 18.11 -0.03 23.02
C ASN A 80 17.92 0.21 21.51
N TRP A 81 18.99 0.62 20.83
CA TRP A 81 19.01 0.83 19.38
C TRP A 81 18.75 -0.44 18.57
N GLY A 82 18.97 -1.63 19.14
CA GLY A 82 18.63 -2.91 18.51
C GLY A 82 17.13 -3.05 18.24
N LEU A 83 16.28 -2.42 19.05
CA LEU A 83 14.82 -2.43 18.91
C LEU A 83 14.29 -1.30 18.01
N SER A 84 15.16 -0.48 17.39
CA SER A 84 14.71 0.51 16.42
C SER A 84 14.31 -0.14 15.09
N PHE A 85 14.85 -1.33 14.80
CA PHE A 85 14.64 -2.08 13.57
C PHE A 85 14.89 -1.24 12.29
N ASP A 86 15.67 -0.16 12.37
CA ASP A 86 15.89 0.79 11.26
C ASP A 86 16.62 0.14 10.06
N HIS A 87 17.27 -1.00 10.28
CA HIS A 87 17.93 -1.81 9.25
C HIS A 87 16.92 -2.65 8.43
N LEU A 88 15.72 -2.91 8.95
CA LEU A 88 14.69 -3.70 8.26
C LEU A 88 13.97 -2.85 7.20
N ARG A 89 13.69 -3.44 6.05
CA ARG A 89 12.86 -2.79 5.01
C ARG A 89 11.38 -2.89 5.41
N GLU A 90 10.54 -2.04 4.83
CA GLU A 90 9.08 -2.12 5.04
C GLU A 90 8.50 -3.50 4.67
N ALA A 91 9.05 -4.15 3.64
CA ALA A 91 8.67 -5.52 3.29
C ALA A 91 9.01 -6.52 4.41
N ASP A 92 10.13 -6.31 5.11
CA ASP A 92 10.57 -7.15 6.21
C ASP A 92 9.77 -6.86 7.49
N THR A 93 9.31 -5.62 7.71
CA THR A 93 8.45 -5.23 8.85
C THR A 93 6.95 -5.48 8.62
N THR A 94 6.58 -6.08 7.48
CA THR A 94 5.19 -6.41 7.12
C THR A 94 5.01 -7.83 6.58
N LYS A 95 5.82 -8.80 7.06
CA LYS A 95 5.78 -10.22 6.62
C LYS A 95 4.40 -10.89 6.72
N HIS A 96 4.13 -11.88 5.87
CA HIS A 96 2.90 -12.70 5.91
C HIS A 96 1.61 -11.88 5.81
N VAL A 97 0.67 -12.12 6.73
CA VAL A 97 -0.66 -11.51 6.79
C VAL A 97 -0.65 -10.06 7.27
N HIS A 98 0.51 -9.56 7.70
CA HIS A 98 0.68 -8.21 8.23
C HIS A 98 0.43 -7.11 7.20
N ARG A 99 0.50 -7.42 5.90
CA ARG A 99 0.25 -6.50 4.80
C ARG A 99 -1.20 -6.50 4.28
N LEU A 100 -2.07 -7.37 4.81
CA LEU A 100 -3.47 -7.46 4.35
C LEU A 100 -4.26 -6.16 4.56
N HIS A 101 -3.92 -5.34 5.56
CA HIS A 101 -4.57 -4.06 5.82
C HIS A 101 -3.60 -3.03 6.44
N PRO A 102 -3.49 -1.81 5.89
CA PRO A 102 -2.69 -0.75 6.48
C PRO A 102 -3.37 -0.17 7.72
N TYR A 103 -2.80 -0.42 8.91
CA TYR A 103 -3.30 0.12 10.18
C TYR A 103 -2.38 1.22 10.71
N LYS A 104 -2.92 2.43 10.90
CA LYS A 104 -2.19 3.55 11.49
C LYS A 104 -1.97 3.28 12.99
N GLY A 105 -0.72 3.22 13.44
CA GLY A 105 -0.37 2.85 14.82
C GLY A 105 0.03 1.37 15.00
N LYS A 106 0.24 0.64 13.91
CA LYS A 106 0.75 -0.73 13.95
C LYS A 106 2.21 -0.77 14.39
N PHE A 107 2.54 -1.61 15.36
CA PHE A 107 3.94 -1.95 15.69
C PHE A 107 4.50 -3.05 14.77
N ILE A 108 5.83 -3.04 14.64
CA ILE A 108 6.61 -3.97 13.82
C ILE A 108 6.49 -5.38 14.43
N PRO A 109 6.20 -6.44 13.65
CA PRO A 109 6.05 -7.82 14.16
C PRO A 109 7.25 -8.30 14.98
N GLN A 110 8.46 -7.96 14.55
CA GLN A 110 9.72 -8.31 15.20
C GLN A 110 9.83 -7.77 16.63
N LEU A 111 9.20 -6.62 16.92
CA LEU A 111 9.18 -6.09 18.29
C LEU A 111 8.35 -7.00 19.20
N VAL A 112 7.25 -7.55 18.69
CA VAL A 112 6.44 -8.49 19.46
C VAL A 112 7.16 -9.82 19.61
N GLU A 113 7.72 -10.34 18.50
CA GLU A 113 8.47 -11.60 18.49
C GLU A 113 9.58 -11.57 19.56
N TYR A 114 10.34 -10.47 19.63
CA TYR A 114 11.36 -10.24 20.66
C TYR A 114 10.85 -10.47 22.10
N PHE A 115 9.63 -10.01 22.41
CA PHE A 115 9.06 -10.18 23.75
C PHE A 115 8.40 -11.54 23.98
N LEU A 116 7.96 -12.22 22.92
CA LEU A 116 7.20 -13.46 23.02
C LEU A 116 8.03 -14.73 22.82
N ASP A 117 9.17 -14.64 22.15
CA ASP A 117 10.05 -15.78 21.89
C ASP A 117 10.88 -16.18 23.13
N ASP A 118 11.71 -17.21 22.98
CA ASP A 118 12.55 -17.77 24.04
C ASP A 118 13.97 -17.17 24.08
N HIS A 119 14.29 -16.18 23.23
CA HIS A 119 15.63 -15.61 23.22
C HIS A 119 15.87 -14.75 24.47
N ILE A 120 17.12 -14.69 24.91
CA ILE A 120 17.60 -13.84 26.02
C ILE A 120 18.80 -13.05 25.50
N ASP A 121 18.91 -11.79 25.91
CA ASP A 121 20.04 -10.93 25.60
C ASP A 121 20.37 -10.00 26.79
N ASP A 122 21.26 -9.02 26.58
CA ASP A 122 21.66 -8.07 27.62
C ASP A 122 20.49 -7.18 28.13
N TYR A 123 19.36 -7.14 27.42
CA TYR A 123 18.18 -6.32 27.73
C TYR A 123 16.96 -7.15 28.17
N LYS A 124 16.75 -8.33 27.58
CA LYS A 124 15.74 -9.33 27.94
C LYS A 124 16.42 -10.45 28.72
N GLY A 125 16.43 -10.33 30.04
CA GLY A 125 17.16 -11.23 30.94
C GLY A 125 16.48 -12.57 31.26
N GLU A 126 15.22 -12.76 30.85
CA GLU A 126 14.46 -13.98 31.08
C GLU A 126 13.41 -14.20 29.97
N VAL A 127 12.90 -15.44 29.89
CA VAL A 127 11.78 -15.78 29.00
C VAL A 127 10.47 -15.40 29.69
N TYR A 128 9.64 -14.60 29.00
CA TYR A 128 8.37 -14.10 29.56
C TYR A 128 7.17 -15.01 29.28
N PHE A 129 7.24 -15.83 28.23
CA PHE A 129 6.15 -16.69 27.78
C PHE A 129 6.67 -18.04 27.28
N ASP A 130 5.96 -19.10 27.64
CA ASP A 130 6.17 -20.45 27.13
C ASP A 130 5.08 -20.84 26.12
N ARG A 131 5.34 -21.87 25.32
CA ARG A 131 4.33 -22.44 24.42
C ARG A 131 3.11 -22.91 25.19
N GLY A 132 1.93 -22.51 24.75
CA GLY A 132 0.67 -22.80 25.43
C GLY A 132 0.25 -21.75 26.47
N ASP A 133 1.09 -20.76 26.78
CA ASP A 133 0.68 -19.61 27.58
C ASP A 133 -0.37 -18.76 26.86
N ILE A 134 -0.98 -17.83 27.59
CA ILE A 134 -1.99 -16.91 27.07
C ILE A 134 -1.49 -15.47 27.16
N VAL A 135 -1.46 -14.79 26.02
CA VAL A 135 -1.23 -13.35 25.90
C VAL A 135 -2.54 -12.59 25.76
N LEU A 136 -2.67 -11.47 26.49
CA LEU A 136 -3.78 -10.53 26.34
C LEU A 136 -3.26 -9.22 25.74
N ASP A 137 -3.82 -8.83 24.59
CA ASP A 137 -3.62 -7.52 23.99
C ASP A 137 -4.94 -6.71 24.08
N PRO A 138 -5.06 -5.77 25.04
CA PRO A 138 -6.30 -5.02 25.24
C PRO A 138 -6.56 -3.95 24.17
N PHE A 139 -5.63 -3.73 23.24
CA PHE A 139 -5.73 -2.75 22.16
C PHE A 139 -5.16 -3.34 20.85
N CYS A 140 -5.66 -4.51 20.46
CA CYS A 140 -4.97 -5.36 19.49
C CYS A 140 -4.91 -4.78 18.07
N GLY A 141 -5.74 -3.78 17.74
CA GLY A 141 -5.75 -3.16 16.43
C GLY A 141 -5.93 -4.20 15.34
N SER A 142 -5.01 -4.21 14.37
CA SER A 142 -5.01 -5.20 13.29
C SER A 142 -4.47 -6.60 13.68
N GLY A 143 -4.18 -6.85 14.96
CA GLY A 143 -3.90 -8.18 15.51
C GLY A 143 -2.44 -8.63 15.40
N THR A 144 -1.47 -7.70 15.37
CA THR A 144 -0.05 -8.07 15.24
C THR A 144 0.37 -9.03 16.34
N THR A 145 0.04 -8.72 17.60
CA THR A 145 0.34 -9.56 18.76
C THR A 145 -0.25 -10.95 18.64
N LEU A 146 -1.51 -11.04 18.21
CA LEU A 146 -2.22 -12.31 18.09
C LEU A 146 -1.59 -13.22 17.03
N VAL A 147 -1.16 -12.64 15.91
CA VAL A 147 -0.49 -13.39 14.84
C VAL A 147 0.86 -13.94 15.32
N GLN A 148 1.70 -13.10 15.94
CA GLN A 148 3.02 -13.53 16.41
C GLN A 148 2.92 -14.56 17.54
N ALA A 149 2.01 -14.37 18.50
CA ALA A 149 1.74 -15.37 19.52
C ALA A 149 1.34 -16.73 18.89
N ASN A 150 0.42 -16.71 17.92
CA ASN A 150 -0.03 -17.93 17.25
C ASN A 150 1.10 -18.63 16.46
N GLU A 151 1.99 -17.88 15.80
CA GLU A 151 3.17 -18.43 15.11
C GLU A 151 4.13 -19.14 16.08
N LEU A 152 4.25 -18.64 17.31
CA LEU A 152 5.09 -19.22 18.37
C LEU A 152 4.40 -20.33 19.16
N GLY A 153 3.12 -20.62 18.89
CA GLY A 153 2.33 -21.61 19.65
C GLY A 153 1.84 -21.10 21.01
N ILE A 154 1.75 -19.78 21.17
CA ILE A 154 1.19 -19.09 22.33
C ILE A 154 -0.27 -18.73 22.00
N HIS A 155 -1.18 -18.96 22.95
CA HIS A 155 -2.58 -18.54 22.82
C HIS A 155 -2.71 -17.03 22.99
N ALA A 156 -3.67 -16.41 22.30
CA ALA A 156 -3.81 -14.96 22.36
C ALA A 156 -5.27 -14.51 22.37
N ILE A 157 -5.55 -13.49 23.18
CA ILE A 157 -6.84 -12.81 23.29
C ILE A 157 -6.61 -11.33 22.95
N GLY A 158 -7.36 -10.82 21.98
CA GLY A 158 -7.29 -9.43 21.55
C GLY A 158 -8.61 -8.70 21.80
N ILE A 159 -8.51 -7.46 22.27
CA ILE A 159 -9.65 -6.56 22.44
C ILE A 159 -9.41 -5.32 21.58
N ASP A 160 -10.43 -4.92 20.82
CA ASP A 160 -10.44 -3.66 20.09
C ASP A 160 -11.87 -3.11 20.02
N ILE A 161 -12.02 -1.79 20.06
CA ILE A 161 -13.34 -1.14 19.96
C ILE A 161 -13.87 -1.14 18.52
N SER A 162 -12.95 -1.18 17.53
CA SER A 162 -13.30 -1.22 16.12
C SER A 162 -13.66 -2.66 15.73
N GLU A 163 -14.91 -2.83 15.35
CA GLU A 163 -15.40 -4.10 14.78
C GLU A 163 -14.58 -4.51 13.55
N PHE A 164 -14.23 -3.54 12.71
CA PHE A 164 -13.42 -3.80 11.52
C PHE A 164 -12.01 -4.30 11.89
N ASN A 165 -11.36 -3.72 12.91
CA ASN A 165 -10.06 -4.19 13.40
C ASN A 165 -10.16 -5.61 13.97
N THR A 166 -11.23 -5.89 14.71
CA THR A 166 -11.53 -7.22 15.25
C THR A 166 -11.75 -8.23 14.12
N PHE A 167 -12.48 -7.85 13.07
CA PHE A 167 -12.67 -8.67 11.88
C PHE A 167 -11.33 -8.98 11.21
N ILE A 168 -10.50 -7.97 10.93
CA ILE A 168 -9.18 -8.17 10.32
C ILE A 168 -8.28 -9.04 11.20
N SER A 169 -8.28 -8.85 12.51
CA SER A 169 -7.48 -9.66 13.44
C SER A 169 -7.89 -11.13 13.41
N ASN A 170 -9.20 -11.41 13.49
CA ASN A 170 -9.73 -12.76 13.36
C ASN A 170 -9.47 -13.35 11.97
N ALA A 171 -9.58 -12.52 10.92
CA ALA A 171 -9.29 -12.89 9.54
C ALA A 171 -7.87 -13.47 9.41
N LYS A 172 -6.89 -12.88 10.09
CA LYS A 172 -5.47 -13.27 10.02
C LYS A 172 -5.12 -14.57 10.73
N ILE A 173 -5.81 -14.90 11.81
CA ILE A 173 -5.51 -16.07 12.65
C ILE A 173 -6.49 -17.23 12.43
N GLY A 174 -7.61 -16.98 11.75
CA GLY A 174 -8.62 -17.97 11.44
C GLY A 174 -8.11 -19.06 10.50
N ARG A 175 -8.72 -20.24 10.62
CA ARG A 175 -8.51 -21.36 9.69
C ARG A 175 -9.62 -21.36 8.65
N TYR A 176 -9.25 -21.47 7.39
CA TYR A 176 -10.18 -21.35 6.28
C TYR A 176 -10.12 -22.54 5.34
N ASP A 177 -11.27 -22.89 4.78
CA ASP A 177 -11.35 -23.75 3.62
C ASP A 177 -11.07 -22.91 2.36
N ILE A 178 -9.81 -22.94 1.92
CA ILE A 178 -9.36 -22.18 0.75
C ILE A 178 -10.04 -22.65 -0.52
N GLN A 179 -10.44 -23.93 -0.60
CA GLN A 179 -11.12 -24.45 -1.79
C GLN A 179 -12.54 -23.89 -1.90
N ASP A 180 -13.26 -23.87 -0.78
CA ASP A 180 -14.61 -23.32 -0.70
C ASP A 180 -14.64 -21.80 -0.92
N ILE A 181 -13.71 -21.05 -0.28
CA ILE A 181 -13.56 -19.61 -0.53
C ILE A 181 -13.32 -19.33 -2.00
N ARG A 182 -12.41 -20.09 -2.64
CA ARG A 182 -12.10 -19.91 -4.06
C ARG A 182 -13.31 -20.24 -4.94
N TYR A 183 -14.04 -21.30 -4.61
CA TYR A 183 -15.25 -21.67 -5.33
C TYR A 183 -16.30 -20.56 -5.27
N GLU A 184 -16.62 -20.08 -4.06
CA GLU A 184 -17.61 -19.01 -3.86
C GLU A 184 -17.17 -17.69 -4.51
N THR A 185 -15.90 -17.34 -4.39
CA THR A 185 -15.34 -16.15 -5.05
C THR A 185 -15.50 -16.24 -6.56
N ASN A 186 -15.14 -17.37 -7.17
CA ASN A 186 -15.29 -17.57 -8.61
C ASN A 186 -16.76 -17.56 -9.05
N ARG A 187 -17.67 -18.14 -8.25
CA ARG A 187 -19.11 -18.10 -8.50
C ARG A 187 -19.63 -16.67 -8.53
N ILE A 188 -19.28 -15.86 -7.51
CA ILE A 188 -19.66 -14.45 -7.41
C ILE A 188 -19.09 -13.65 -8.59
N LEU A 189 -17.79 -13.79 -8.86
CA LEU A 189 -17.14 -13.10 -9.97
C LEU A 189 -17.77 -13.44 -11.32
N LYS A 190 -18.15 -14.69 -11.55
CA LYS A 190 -18.83 -15.09 -12.79
C LYS A 190 -20.13 -14.30 -12.98
N VAL A 191 -20.96 -14.24 -11.95
CA VAL A 191 -22.25 -13.53 -12.00
C VAL A 191 -22.06 -12.02 -12.19
N LEU A 192 -21.11 -11.41 -11.48
CA LEU A 192 -20.79 -9.98 -11.64
C LEU A 192 -20.29 -9.67 -13.06
N ASN A 193 -19.43 -10.52 -13.62
CA ASN A 193 -18.93 -10.36 -14.98
C ASN A 193 -20.03 -10.52 -16.04
N GLU A 194 -20.97 -11.45 -15.86
CA GLU A 194 -22.12 -11.61 -16.76
C GLU A 194 -23.02 -10.37 -16.73
N MET A 195 -23.26 -9.81 -15.54
CA MET A 195 -24.00 -8.56 -15.38
C MET A 195 -23.28 -7.38 -16.05
N ALA A 196 -21.97 -7.23 -15.83
CA ALA A 196 -21.17 -6.18 -16.45
C ALA A 196 -21.19 -6.28 -17.99
N LYS A 197 -21.15 -7.50 -18.56
CA LYS A 197 -21.25 -7.72 -20.02
C LYS A 197 -22.62 -7.35 -20.59
N SER A 198 -23.68 -7.55 -19.82
CA SER A 198 -25.04 -7.15 -20.21
C SER A 198 -25.24 -5.62 -20.14
N SER A 199 -24.35 -4.94 -19.43
CA SER A 199 -24.37 -3.50 -19.19
C SER A 199 -23.58 -2.75 -20.27
N ASN A 200 -24.05 -1.54 -20.61
CA ASN A 200 -23.30 -0.62 -21.48
C ASN A 200 -22.03 -0.05 -20.79
N ILE A 201 -21.82 -0.33 -19.50
CA ILE A 201 -20.72 0.24 -18.71
C ILE A 201 -19.35 -0.15 -19.25
N ILE A 202 -19.14 -1.40 -19.68
CA ILE A 202 -17.84 -1.84 -20.18
C ILE A 202 -17.47 -1.05 -21.44
N LYS A 203 -18.41 -0.91 -22.37
CA LYS A 203 -18.20 -0.13 -23.61
C LYS A 203 -17.95 1.35 -23.32
N PHE A 204 -18.64 1.90 -22.32
CA PHE A 204 -18.41 3.26 -21.84
C PHE A 204 -17.00 3.43 -21.26
N GLU A 205 -16.56 2.53 -20.39
CA GLU A 205 -15.23 2.58 -19.77
C GLU A 205 -14.10 2.42 -20.79
N ASP A 206 -14.24 1.50 -21.74
CA ASP A 206 -13.26 1.26 -22.80
C ASP A 206 -13.07 2.51 -23.69
N GLU A 207 -14.16 3.15 -24.11
CA GLU A 207 -14.09 4.36 -24.93
C GLU A 207 -13.61 5.57 -24.12
N LEU A 208 -14.08 5.73 -22.87
CA LEU A 208 -13.63 6.78 -21.97
C LEU A 208 -12.13 6.70 -21.72
N SER A 209 -11.61 5.50 -21.44
CA SER A 209 -10.19 5.24 -21.17
C SER A 209 -9.33 5.58 -22.39
N THR A 210 -9.79 5.19 -23.59
CA THR A 210 -9.13 5.50 -24.86
C THR A 210 -9.04 7.01 -25.08
N LEU A 211 -10.18 7.72 -25.00
CA LEU A 211 -10.23 9.17 -25.20
C LEU A 211 -9.45 9.93 -24.13
N LEU A 212 -9.49 9.48 -22.88
CA LEU A 212 -8.71 10.09 -21.79
C LEU A 212 -7.21 9.92 -22.01
N SER A 213 -6.77 8.74 -22.48
CA SER A 213 -5.37 8.49 -22.85
C SER A 213 -4.90 9.40 -23.98
N GLU A 214 -5.68 9.50 -25.07
CA GLU A 214 -5.38 10.39 -26.18
C GLU A 214 -5.31 11.86 -25.75
N PHE A 215 -6.26 12.28 -24.92
CA PHE A 215 -6.30 13.63 -24.36
C PHE A 215 -5.07 13.91 -23.48
N ASN A 216 -4.73 12.98 -22.58
CA ASN A 216 -3.57 13.12 -21.70
C ASN A 216 -2.24 13.13 -22.46
N ASN A 217 -2.08 12.30 -23.48
CA ASN A 217 -0.88 12.29 -24.31
C ASN A 217 -0.70 13.62 -25.06
N LYS A 218 -1.81 14.24 -25.48
CA LYS A 218 -1.80 15.53 -26.18
C LYS A 218 -1.55 16.72 -25.25
N TYR A 219 -2.22 16.78 -24.09
CA TYR A 219 -2.22 17.97 -23.23
C TYR A 219 -1.31 17.85 -22.00
N PHE A 220 -0.98 16.64 -21.56
CA PHE A 220 -0.12 16.36 -20.40
C PHE A 220 1.06 15.42 -20.72
N PRO A 221 1.81 15.64 -21.84
CA PRO A 221 2.92 14.77 -22.19
C PRO A 221 4.01 14.78 -21.11
N SER A 222 4.41 13.59 -20.64
CA SER A 222 5.54 13.45 -19.72
C SER A 222 6.82 13.13 -20.50
N PRO A 223 7.97 13.82 -20.25
CA PRO A 223 8.22 14.74 -19.15
C PRO A 223 7.96 16.23 -19.45
N GLU A 224 7.60 16.58 -20.69
CA GLU A 224 7.55 17.97 -21.17
C GLU A 224 6.62 18.87 -20.33
N TYR A 225 5.38 18.45 -20.07
CA TYR A 225 4.43 19.18 -19.23
C TYR A 225 5.02 19.49 -17.85
N LYS A 226 5.61 18.48 -17.20
CA LYS A 226 6.22 18.63 -15.86
C LYS A 226 7.38 19.63 -15.88
N ARG A 227 8.16 19.66 -16.96
CA ARG A 227 9.25 20.63 -17.15
C ARG A 227 8.70 22.05 -17.27
N ARG A 228 7.69 22.25 -18.11
CA ARG A 228 7.04 23.56 -18.34
C ARG A 228 6.45 24.14 -17.06
N VAL A 229 5.80 23.31 -16.23
CA VAL A 229 5.29 23.73 -14.91
C VAL A 229 6.44 24.16 -13.98
N ARG A 230 7.52 23.37 -13.90
CA ARG A 230 8.67 23.67 -13.02
C ARG A 230 9.39 24.96 -13.42
N ASN A 231 9.52 25.20 -14.73
CA ASN A 231 10.12 26.42 -15.29
C ASN A 231 9.18 27.64 -15.24
N LYS A 232 7.95 27.49 -14.72
CA LYS A 232 6.90 28.52 -14.68
C LYS A 232 6.47 29.03 -16.06
N GLU A 233 6.67 28.22 -17.10
CA GLU A 233 6.18 28.50 -18.47
C GLU A 233 4.66 28.30 -18.57
N ILE A 234 4.11 27.45 -17.70
CA ILE A 234 2.66 27.25 -17.53
C ILE A 234 2.33 27.20 -16.03
N ASP A 235 1.18 27.75 -15.67
CA ASP A 235 0.57 27.51 -14.37
C ASP A 235 -0.17 26.17 -14.42
N GLY A 236 0.39 25.15 -13.78
CA GLY A 236 -0.17 23.80 -13.81
C GLY A 236 -1.57 23.69 -13.20
N LYS A 237 -1.92 24.55 -12.23
CA LYS A 237 -3.27 24.53 -11.63
C LYS A 237 -4.29 25.08 -12.61
N LYS A 238 -4.03 26.28 -13.15
CA LYS A 238 -4.92 26.93 -14.12
C LYS A 238 -5.06 26.09 -15.39
N TYR A 239 -3.96 25.58 -15.92
CA TYR A 239 -3.96 24.72 -17.11
C TYR A 239 -4.76 23.43 -16.89
N GLY A 240 -4.61 22.80 -15.72
CA GLY A 240 -5.38 21.62 -15.34
C GLY A 240 -6.89 21.89 -15.33
N GLU A 241 -7.33 22.96 -14.66
CA GLU A 241 -8.75 23.35 -14.58
C GLU A 241 -9.35 23.66 -15.97
N GLU A 242 -8.60 24.27 -16.87
CA GLU A 242 -9.03 24.55 -18.25
C GLU A 242 -9.22 23.24 -19.04
N LYS A 243 -8.27 22.31 -18.97
CA LYS A 243 -8.33 21.03 -19.68
C LYS A 243 -9.34 20.06 -19.11
N GLU A 244 -9.58 20.09 -17.80
CA GLU A 244 -10.67 19.36 -17.17
C GLU A 244 -12.03 19.79 -17.75
N LYS A 245 -12.29 21.09 -17.86
CA LYS A 245 -13.53 21.61 -18.46
C LYS A 245 -13.70 21.20 -19.92
N GLU A 246 -12.62 21.20 -20.70
CA GLU A 246 -12.63 20.71 -22.09
C GLU A 246 -13.01 19.23 -22.16
N PHE A 247 -12.41 18.38 -21.31
CA PHE A 247 -12.69 16.95 -21.29
C PHE A 247 -14.08 16.62 -20.74
N LEU A 248 -14.61 17.44 -19.82
CA LEU A 248 -15.91 17.23 -19.20
C LEU A 248 -17.05 17.17 -20.22
N SER A 249 -16.96 17.94 -21.30
CA SER A 249 -17.92 17.89 -22.42
C SER A 249 -17.91 16.53 -23.12
N ILE A 250 -16.73 15.95 -23.35
CA ILE A 250 -16.56 14.61 -23.92
C ILE A 250 -17.14 13.56 -22.97
N TYR A 251 -16.83 13.68 -21.68
CA TYR A 251 -17.33 12.77 -20.65
C TYR A 251 -18.86 12.72 -20.57
N TYR A 252 -19.53 13.88 -20.56
CA TYR A 252 -21.00 13.93 -20.58
C TYR A 252 -21.59 13.40 -21.89
N GLY A 253 -20.94 13.67 -23.04
CA GLY A 253 -21.34 13.07 -24.31
C GLY A 253 -21.30 11.54 -24.29
N LEU A 254 -20.30 10.95 -23.64
CA LEU A 254 -20.24 9.49 -23.45
C LEU A 254 -21.33 8.97 -22.51
N ILE A 255 -21.61 9.70 -21.42
CA ILE A 255 -22.69 9.33 -20.50
C ILE A 255 -24.02 9.22 -21.25
N ASP A 256 -24.35 10.23 -22.06
CA ASP A 256 -25.58 10.26 -22.84
C ASP A 256 -25.59 9.16 -23.92
N LYS A 257 -24.46 8.96 -24.61
CA LYS A 257 -24.28 7.92 -25.63
C LYS A 257 -24.57 6.51 -25.10
N TYR A 258 -24.13 6.21 -23.87
CA TYR A 258 -24.26 4.88 -23.27
C TYR A 258 -25.43 4.76 -22.28
N GLY A 259 -26.12 5.85 -21.99
CA GLY A 259 -27.23 5.89 -21.03
C GLY A 259 -26.79 5.64 -19.58
N ILE A 260 -25.60 6.13 -19.19
CA ILE A 260 -25.04 5.87 -17.86
C ILE A 260 -25.76 6.69 -16.80
N LYS A 261 -26.31 6.02 -15.78
CA LYS A 261 -26.95 6.71 -14.65
C LYS A 261 -25.95 6.99 -13.52
N LEU A 262 -25.50 8.24 -13.44
CA LEU A 262 -24.55 8.69 -12.42
C LEU A 262 -25.16 8.79 -11.01
N LYS A 263 -26.42 9.23 -10.91
CA LYS A 263 -27.07 9.49 -9.62
C LYS A 263 -27.97 8.34 -9.19
N GLN A 264 -28.05 8.11 -7.88
CA GLN A 264 -29.05 7.25 -7.28
C GLN A 264 -30.44 7.88 -7.32
N ASP A 265 -31.45 7.08 -7.00
CA ASP A 265 -32.83 7.55 -6.82
C ASP A 265 -33.07 8.18 -5.43
N SER A 266 -32.12 7.99 -4.50
CA SER A 266 -32.13 8.53 -3.13
C SER A 266 -30.77 9.12 -2.79
N ASP A 267 -30.71 10.02 -1.80
CA ASP A 267 -29.47 10.60 -1.25
C ASP A 267 -29.43 10.46 0.29
N LYS A 268 -30.13 9.46 0.85
CA LYS A 268 -30.33 9.34 2.31
C LYS A 268 -29.17 8.65 3.01
N THR A 269 -28.59 7.62 2.40
CA THR A 269 -27.52 6.84 3.02
C THR A 269 -26.14 7.26 2.53
N PHE A 270 -25.09 6.78 3.21
CA PHE A 270 -23.72 6.93 2.73
C PHE A 270 -23.56 6.31 1.34
N LEU A 271 -24.06 5.08 1.14
CA LEU A 271 -23.93 4.38 -0.14
C LEU A 271 -24.66 5.13 -1.26
N ASP A 272 -25.78 5.75 -0.94
CA ASP A 272 -26.55 6.55 -1.90
C ASP A 272 -25.77 7.76 -2.42
N LYS A 273 -25.04 8.44 -1.53
CA LYS A 273 -24.30 9.66 -1.86
C LYS A 273 -22.99 9.40 -2.60
N TRP A 274 -22.34 8.29 -2.30
CA TRP A 274 -20.95 8.05 -2.70
C TRP A 274 -20.78 7.11 -3.89
N TYR A 275 -21.82 6.33 -4.25
CA TYR A 275 -21.74 5.39 -5.36
C TYR A 275 -22.72 5.73 -6.47
N ILE A 276 -22.27 5.61 -7.73
CA ILE A 276 -23.14 5.70 -8.90
C ILE A 276 -24.09 4.50 -8.98
N LYS A 277 -25.20 4.63 -9.71
CA LYS A 277 -26.26 3.59 -9.73
C LYS A 277 -25.74 2.21 -10.13
N ASN A 278 -24.92 2.14 -11.16
CA ASN A 278 -24.38 0.88 -11.67
C ASN A 278 -23.50 0.19 -10.61
N VAL A 279 -22.59 0.93 -9.95
CA VAL A 279 -21.72 0.38 -8.91
C VAL A 279 -22.53 -0.05 -7.69
N ARG A 280 -23.59 0.69 -7.33
CA ARG A 280 -24.48 0.30 -6.22
C ARG A 280 -25.18 -1.03 -6.50
N GLN A 281 -25.66 -1.24 -7.72
CA GLN A 281 -26.28 -2.50 -8.14
C GLN A 281 -25.30 -3.66 -8.06
N GLU A 282 -24.03 -3.46 -8.45
CA GLU A 282 -22.97 -4.46 -8.29
C GLU A 282 -22.70 -4.80 -6.83
N ILE A 283 -22.61 -3.78 -5.96
CA ILE A 283 -22.42 -3.96 -4.51
C ILE A 283 -23.57 -4.75 -3.91
N ASP A 284 -24.82 -4.39 -4.22
CA ASP A 284 -26.01 -5.07 -3.69
C ASP A 284 -26.09 -6.52 -4.18
N MET A 285 -25.78 -6.77 -5.46
CA MET A 285 -25.73 -8.13 -6.01
C MET A 285 -24.65 -8.97 -5.34
N ALA A 286 -23.43 -8.44 -5.18
CA ALA A 286 -22.35 -9.13 -4.49
C ALA A 286 -22.74 -9.46 -3.04
N PHE A 287 -23.35 -8.50 -2.35
CA PHE A 287 -23.84 -8.67 -0.99
C PHE A 287 -24.87 -9.80 -0.88
N ASP A 288 -25.86 -9.83 -1.77
CA ASP A 288 -26.89 -10.88 -1.78
C ASP A 288 -26.30 -12.26 -2.12
N LEU A 289 -25.34 -12.33 -3.03
CA LEU A 289 -24.66 -13.59 -3.36
C LEU A 289 -23.83 -14.12 -2.18
N ILE A 290 -23.16 -13.24 -1.43
CA ILE A 290 -22.40 -13.60 -0.22
C ILE A 290 -23.36 -14.08 0.89
N ARG A 291 -24.52 -13.42 1.04
CA ARG A 291 -25.55 -13.83 2.00
C ARG A 291 -26.12 -15.22 1.73
N ASN A 292 -25.99 -15.73 0.51
CA ASN A 292 -26.45 -17.06 0.13
C ASN A 292 -25.37 -18.15 0.22
N ILE A 293 -24.15 -17.83 0.68
CA ILE A 293 -23.10 -18.84 0.92
C ILE A 293 -23.54 -19.78 2.05
N GLU A 294 -23.52 -21.09 1.82
CA GLU A 294 -23.94 -22.10 2.81
C GLU A 294 -22.89 -22.29 3.93
N ASN A 295 -21.61 -22.36 3.56
CA ASN A 295 -20.53 -22.51 4.53
C ASN A 295 -20.42 -21.26 5.41
N ILE A 296 -20.68 -21.42 6.71
CA ILE A 296 -20.71 -20.31 7.68
C ILE A 296 -19.34 -19.62 7.80
N GLN A 297 -18.23 -20.36 7.75
CA GLN A 297 -16.90 -19.78 7.87
C GLN A 297 -16.53 -18.98 6.63
N THR A 298 -16.81 -19.53 5.45
CA THR A 298 -16.62 -18.83 4.17
C THR A 298 -17.51 -17.60 4.07
N LYS A 299 -18.79 -17.72 4.43
CA LYS A 299 -19.71 -16.59 4.51
C LYS A 299 -19.14 -15.49 5.42
N LYS A 300 -18.70 -15.83 6.64
CA LYS A 300 -18.16 -14.86 7.59
C LYS A 300 -16.93 -14.12 7.07
N ILE A 301 -16.00 -14.80 6.41
CA ILE A 301 -14.81 -14.13 5.86
C ILE A 301 -15.14 -13.32 4.59
N SER A 302 -16.16 -13.75 3.82
CA SER A 302 -16.65 -13.04 2.64
C SER A 302 -17.55 -11.84 2.99
N SER A 303 -18.25 -11.89 4.12
CA SER A 303 -19.10 -10.80 4.61
C SER A 303 -18.39 -10.06 5.73
N SER A 304 -18.01 -8.80 5.52
CA SER A 304 -17.50 -7.91 6.58
C SER A 304 -18.55 -7.60 7.68
N ASN A 305 -19.71 -8.25 7.69
CA ASN A 305 -20.78 -7.95 8.65
C ASN A 305 -20.65 -8.82 9.90
N SER A 306 -20.53 -8.15 11.03
CA SER A 306 -21.01 -8.66 12.32
C SER A 306 -22.48 -9.10 12.24
N LYS A 307 -22.82 -9.95 13.20
CA LYS A 307 -24.20 -10.25 13.58
C LYS A 307 -24.91 -9.01 14.11
#